data_AF-F5RPP6-F1
#
_entry.id   AF-F5RPP6-F1
#
_cell.length_a   1.000
_cell.length_b   1.000
_cell.length_c   1.000
_cell.angle_alpha   90.00
_cell.angle_beta   90.00
_cell.angle_gamma   90.00
#
_symmetry.space_group_name_H-M   'P 1'
#
loop_
_entity.id
_entity.type
_entity.pdbx_description
1 polymer ?
#
loop_
_entity_poly.entity_id
_entity_poly.type
_entity_poly.pdbx_seq_one_letter_code
_entity_poly.pdbx_strand_id
1 'polypeptide(L)'
;MDKYSEILSAWQNLKIQNAAELEAALNGYVIQFAYHSGKIENPNITYNDTREIFDRDGVTNFTGDVRTIFEIRNAKDASNFVLDAFDRQESLTQEFILQLHYELTKNTYDTRSWQVGERTGAFKKHDYVTGRYEVGSPPEDVERELVALLEEIRQVALRTNDHIFTAAAYFHAKFENIHPFSDGNGRTGRLAMNYFLLQHNHPPIVIHEEDKTSIISRWKPLIRKKNLRRSNSF
;
A
#
# COMPACT_ATOMS: atom_id res chain seq x y z
N MET A 1 2.03 -2.06 -29.85
CA MET A 1 2.28 -2.34 -28.42
C MET A 1 0.98 -2.10 -27.67
N ASP A 2 0.72 -2.82 -26.58
CA ASP A 2 -0.40 -2.39 -25.72
C ASP A 2 -0.03 -1.08 -24.99
N LYS A 3 -1.03 -0.34 -24.52
CA LYS A 3 -0.86 0.96 -23.86
C LYS A 3 0.07 0.89 -22.64
N TYR A 4 0.09 -0.22 -21.91
CA TYR A 4 0.96 -0.39 -20.75
C TYR A 4 2.43 -0.56 -21.18
N SER A 5 2.70 -1.31 -22.25
CA SER A 5 4.03 -1.47 -22.82
C SER A 5 4.66 -0.14 -23.27
N GLU A 6 3.84 0.78 -23.79
CA GLU A 6 4.27 2.15 -24.15
C GLU A 6 4.66 2.96 -22.91
N ILE A 7 3.83 2.92 -21.87
CA ILE A 7 4.10 3.60 -20.59
C ILE A 7 5.37 3.05 -19.93
N LEU A 8 5.53 1.72 -19.93
CA LEU A 8 6.72 1.07 -19.38
C LEU A 8 7.98 1.49 -20.13
N SER A 9 7.93 1.53 -21.47
CA SER A 9 9.06 1.97 -22.29
C SER A 9 9.41 3.42 -22.01
N ALA A 10 8.42 4.31 -21.90
CA ALA A 10 8.63 5.71 -21.55
C ALA A 10 9.26 5.88 -20.16
N TRP A 11 8.80 5.11 -19.17
CA TRP A 11 9.37 5.09 -17.82
C TRP A 11 10.84 4.63 -17.83
N GLN A 12 11.13 3.50 -18.47
CA GLN A 12 12.48 2.95 -18.51
C GLN A 12 13.47 3.86 -19.26
N ASN A 13 12.98 4.67 -20.20
CA ASN A 13 13.78 5.67 -20.90
C ASN A 13 14.19 6.87 -20.03
N LEU A 14 13.56 7.08 -18.86
CA LEU A 14 14.00 8.06 -17.88
C LEU A 14 15.33 7.66 -17.22
N LYS A 15 15.66 6.36 -17.24
CA LYS A 15 16.92 5.80 -16.71
C LYS A 15 17.21 6.18 -15.26
N ILE A 16 16.17 6.29 -14.43
CA ILE A 16 16.26 6.65 -13.00
C ILE A 16 17.23 5.71 -12.27
N GLN A 17 18.23 6.27 -11.58
CA GLN A 17 19.26 5.55 -10.83
C GLN A 17 19.30 5.89 -9.33
N ASN A 18 18.75 7.04 -8.92
CA ASN A 18 18.87 7.56 -7.55
C ASN A 18 17.57 8.24 -7.09
N ALA A 19 17.49 8.55 -5.79
CA ALA A 19 16.33 9.20 -5.18
C ALA A 19 15.95 10.54 -5.83
N ALA A 20 16.92 11.39 -6.18
CA ALA A 20 16.62 12.71 -6.75
C ALA A 20 15.98 12.61 -8.14
N GLU A 21 16.46 11.68 -8.98
CA GLU A 21 15.85 11.39 -10.28
C GLU A 21 14.45 10.77 -10.13
N LEU A 22 14.29 9.89 -9.14
CA LEU A 22 12.99 9.29 -8.83
C LEU A 22 12.00 10.35 -8.35
N GLU A 23 12.40 11.22 -7.43
CA GLU A 23 11.59 12.32 -6.93
C GLU A 23 11.15 13.25 -8.08
N ALA A 24 12.06 13.61 -8.97
CA ALA A 24 11.75 14.41 -10.16
C ALA A 24 10.75 13.70 -11.09
N ALA A 25 10.91 12.38 -11.31
CA ALA A 25 10.00 11.58 -12.12
C ALA A 25 8.61 11.40 -11.47
N LEU A 26 8.54 11.45 -10.14
CA LEU A 26 7.31 11.33 -9.36
C LEU A 26 6.69 12.70 -9.01
N ASN A 27 7.19 13.80 -9.58
CA ASN A 27 6.65 15.12 -9.32
C ASN A 27 5.13 15.17 -9.62
N GLY A 28 4.34 15.65 -8.64
CA GLY A 28 2.88 15.64 -8.68
C GLY A 28 2.23 14.26 -8.50
N TYR A 29 2.88 13.17 -8.94
CA TYR A 29 2.42 11.80 -8.73
C TYR A 29 2.25 11.49 -7.25
N VAL A 30 3.23 11.85 -6.41
CA VAL A 30 3.18 11.52 -4.97
C VAL A 30 1.96 12.14 -4.29
N ILE A 31 1.61 13.39 -4.64
CA ILE A 31 0.42 14.08 -4.11
C ILE A 31 -0.86 13.38 -4.58
N GLN A 32 -0.95 13.01 -5.86
CA GLN A 32 -2.10 12.29 -6.40
C GLN A 32 -2.27 10.91 -5.75
N PHE A 33 -1.17 10.18 -5.60
CA PHE A 33 -1.17 8.88 -4.93
C PHE A 33 -1.61 9.02 -3.47
N ALA A 34 -1.02 9.96 -2.70
CA ALA A 34 -1.37 10.19 -1.31
C ALA A 34 -2.85 10.59 -1.16
N TYR A 35 -3.35 11.48 -2.03
CA TYR A 35 -4.75 11.89 -2.05
C TYR A 35 -5.67 10.68 -2.31
N HIS A 36 -5.52 9.99 -3.44
CA HIS A 36 -6.45 8.91 -3.79
C HIS A 36 -6.34 7.72 -2.84
N SER A 37 -5.12 7.32 -2.46
CA SER A 37 -4.90 6.24 -1.48
C SER A 37 -5.49 6.57 -0.12
N GLY A 38 -5.39 7.83 0.33
CA GLY A 38 -6.02 8.29 1.56
C GLY A 38 -7.54 8.36 1.45
N LYS A 39 -8.06 8.99 0.38
CA LYS A 39 -9.49 9.23 0.15
C LYS A 39 -10.31 7.94 0.09
N ILE A 40 -9.73 6.86 -0.47
CA ILE A 40 -10.35 5.54 -0.49
C ILE A 40 -10.70 5.07 0.93
N GLU A 41 -9.86 5.35 1.93
CA GLU A 41 -10.06 4.92 3.31
C GLU A 41 -10.76 5.98 4.19
N ASN A 42 -10.44 7.26 3.98
CA ASN A 42 -10.98 8.39 4.75
C ASN A 42 -11.63 9.41 3.81
N PRO A 43 -12.98 9.51 3.78
CA PRO A 43 -13.69 10.46 2.92
C PRO A 43 -13.47 11.92 3.30
N ASN A 44 -12.88 12.24 4.46
CA ASN A 44 -12.60 13.61 4.87
C ASN A 44 -11.30 14.16 4.27
N ILE A 45 -10.42 13.32 3.72
CA ILE A 45 -9.21 13.78 3.03
C ILE A 45 -9.63 14.58 1.79
N THR A 46 -9.06 15.77 1.58
CA THR A 46 -9.30 16.56 0.37
C THR A 46 -8.00 16.76 -0.41
N TYR A 47 -8.11 16.92 -1.72
CA TYR A 47 -6.93 17.17 -2.55
C TYR A 47 -6.21 18.47 -2.14
N ASN A 48 -6.96 19.49 -1.74
CA ASN A 48 -6.38 20.76 -1.32
C ASN A 48 -5.54 20.60 -0.05
N ASP A 49 -6.08 19.95 0.99
CA ASP A 49 -5.34 19.72 2.24
C ASP A 49 -4.10 18.85 2.01
N THR A 50 -4.22 17.82 1.17
CA THR A 50 -3.08 16.98 0.76
C THR A 50 -1.99 17.82 0.11
N ARG A 51 -2.34 18.64 -0.89
CA ARG A 51 -1.36 19.50 -1.56
C ARG A 51 -0.72 20.49 -0.59
N GLU A 52 -1.49 21.16 0.26
CA GLU A 52 -0.92 22.14 1.20
C GLU A 52 0.07 21.50 2.18
N ILE A 53 -0.23 20.32 2.71
CA ILE A 53 0.68 19.59 3.61
C ILE A 53 1.94 19.14 2.86
N PHE A 54 1.82 18.71 1.61
CA PHE A 54 2.96 18.34 0.78
C PHE A 54 3.85 19.53 0.42
N ASP A 55 3.27 20.69 0.11
CA ASP A 55 4.03 21.86 -0.36
C ASP A 55 4.67 22.67 0.78
N ARG A 56 4.01 22.75 1.95
CA ARG A 56 4.41 23.71 3.01
C ARG A 56 4.25 23.20 4.44
N ASP A 57 4.04 21.90 4.63
CA ASP A 57 3.93 21.26 5.96
C ASP A 57 2.83 21.87 6.85
N GLY A 58 1.74 22.36 6.26
CA GLY A 58 0.63 22.96 7.00
C GLY A 58 -0.65 23.03 6.18
N VAL A 59 -1.77 23.28 6.87
CA VAL A 59 -3.09 23.41 6.28
C VAL A 59 -3.76 24.71 6.73
N THR A 60 -4.50 25.35 5.84
CA THR A 60 -5.23 26.60 6.13
C THR A 60 -6.74 26.37 6.16
N ASN A 61 -7.44 27.04 7.08
CA ASN A 61 -8.91 26.95 7.24
C ASN A 61 -9.45 25.51 7.42
N PHE A 62 -8.67 24.61 8.03
CA PHE A 62 -9.08 23.23 8.24
C PHE A 62 -10.17 23.11 9.31
N THR A 63 -11.24 22.40 9.00
CA THR A 63 -12.40 22.19 9.90
C THR A 63 -12.64 20.72 10.24
N GLY A 64 -11.77 19.81 9.79
CA GLY A 64 -11.87 18.38 10.05
C GLY A 64 -11.23 17.95 11.37
N ASP A 65 -11.10 16.63 11.56
CA ASP A 65 -10.41 16.07 12.71
C ASP A 65 -8.88 16.06 12.53
N VAL A 66 -8.15 16.16 13.64
CA VAL A 66 -6.68 16.19 13.64
C VAL A 66 -6.08 14.89 13.09
N ARG A 67 -6.78 13.75 13.23
CA ARG A 67 -6.31 12.47 12.70
C ARG A 67 -6.22 12.51 11.17
N THR A 68 -7.17 13.16 10.47
CA THR A 68 -7.12 13.35 9.02
C THR A 68 -5.84 14.11 8.59
N ILE A 69 -5.41 15.12 9.35
CA ILE A 69 -4.13 15.82 9.10
C ILE A 69 -2.96 14.86 9.26
N PHE A 70 -2.93 14.07 10.35
CA PHE A 70 -1.88 13.08 10.56
C PHE A 70 -1.83 12.03 9.45
N GLU A 71 -2.97 11.54 8.98
CA GLU A 71 -3.02 10.57 7.87
C GLU A 71 -2.41 11.13 6.57
N ILE A 72 -2.68 12.40 6.25
CA ILE A 72 -2.06 13.08 5.10
C ILE A 72 -0.56 13.27 5.31
N ARG A 73 -0.16 13.76 6.49
CA ARG A 73 1.25 13.98 6.82
C ARG A 73 2.05 12.68 6.78
N ASN A 74 1.49 11.61 7.31
CA ASN A 74 2.06 10.28 7.30
C ASN A 74 2.25 9.74 5.89
N ALA A 75 1.32 10.01 4.96
CA ALA A 75 1.49 9.65 3.56
C ALA A 75 2.70 10.36 2.93
N LYS A 76 2.98 11.62 3.31
CA LYS A 76 4.20 12.34 2.91
C LYS A 76 5.45 11.68 3.49
N ASP A 77 5.47 11.43 4.80
CA ASP A 77 6.61 10.82 5.47
C ASP A 77 6.92 9.42 4.91
N ALA A 78 5.89 8.60 4.66
CA ALA A 78 6.04 7.29 4.04
C ALA A 78 6.54 7.37 2.59
N SER A 79 6.19 8.43 1.85
CA SER A 79 6.72 8.66 0.49
C SER A 79 8.20 9.01 0.52
N ASN A 80 8.64 9.83 1.48
CA ASN A 80 10.05 10.13 1.69
C ASN A 80 10.84 8.87 2.08
N PHE A 81 10.29 8.05 2.98
CA PHE A 81 10.88 6.76 3.33
C PHE A 81 11.05 5.85 2.10
N VAL A 82 10.09 5.83 1.17
CA VAL A 82 10.20 5.08 -0.09
C VAL A 82 11.32 5.62 -0.98
N LEU A 83 11.50 6.94 -1.08
CA LEU A 83 12.61 7.52 -1.84
C LEU A 83 13.97 7.10 -1.24
N ASP A 84 14.12 7.21 0.06
CA ASP A 84 15.34 6.82 0.78
C ASP A 84 15.63 5.31 0.66
N ALA A 85 14.58 4.48 0.69
CA ALA A 85 14.71 3.04 0.52
C ALA A 85 15.09 2.64 -0.91
N PHE A 86 14.54 3.35 -1.91
CA PHE A 86 14.89 3.14 -3.31
C PHE A 86 16.37 3.44 -3.57
N ASP A 87 16.88 4.56 -3.04
CA ASP A 87 18.31 4.94 -3.18
C ASP A 87 19.24 3.89 -2.56
N ARG A 88 18.83 3.34 -1.40
CA ARG A 88 19.56 2.29 -0.67
C ARG A 88 19.33 0.89 -1.24
N GLN A 89 18.48 0.75 -2.26
CA GLN A 89 18.08 -0.53 -2.86
C GLN A 89 17.59 -1.55 -1.82
N GLU A 90 16.85 -1.09 -0.81
CA GLU A 90 16.37 -1.96 0.27
C GLU A 90 15.36 -2.99 -0.24
N SER A 91 15.54 -4.26 0.12
CA SER A 91 14.59 -5.30 -0.27
C SER A 91 13.22 -5.14 0.42
N LEU A 92 12.14 -5.51 -0.28
CA LEU A 92 10.80 -5.57 0.31
C LEU A 92 10.69 -6.76 1.28
N THR A 93 11.11 -6.56 2.53
CA THR A 93 11.03 -7.56 3.61
C THR A 93 9.82 -7.34 4.52
N GLN A 94 9.59 -8.26 5.46
CA GLN A 94 8.60 -8.08 6.51
C GLN A 94 8.85 -6.80 7.32
N GLU A 95 10.10 -6.56 7.71
CA GLU A 95 10.51 -5.39 8.50
C GLU A 95 10.22 -4.10 7.73
N PHE A 96 10.48 -4.09 6.41
CA PHE A 96 10.15 -2.98 5.54
C PHE A 96 8.63 -2.71 5.51
N ILE A 97 7.82 -3.76 5.41
CA ILE A 97 6.35 -3.64 5.45
C ILE A 97 5.86 -3.11 6.80
N LEU A 98 6.46 -3.56 7.91
CA LEU A 98 6.16 -3.04 9.25
C LEU A 98 6.55 -1.56 9.38
N GLN A 99 7.71 -1.16 8.85
CA GLN A 99 8.14 0.23 8.85
C GLN A 99 7.24 1.12 7.97
N LEU A 100 6.87 0.67 6.77
CA LEU A 100 5.89 1.36 5.92
C LEU A 100 4.57 1.57 6.66
N HIS A 101 4.06 0.53 7.30
CA HIS A 101 2.84 0.62 8.08
C HIS A 101 2.97 1.63 9.23
N TYR A 102 4.10 1.61 9.95
CA TYR A 102 4.40 2.59 10.99
C TYR A 102 4.37 4.02 10.46
N GLU A 103 5.09 4.31 9.38
CA GLU A 103 5.14 5.66 8.79
C GLU A 103 3.75 6.15 8.37
N LEU A 104 2.92 5.25 7.83
CA LEU A 104 1.56 5.56 7.38
C LEU A 104 0.55 5.76 8.52
N THR A 105 0.78 5.19 9.70
CA THR A 105 -0.24 5.10 10.77
C THR A 105 0.18 5.68 12.12
N LYS A 106 1.42 6.15 12.26
CA LYS A 106 1.89 6.82 13.47
C LYS A 106 0.94 7.97 13.85
N ASN A 107 0.56 8.06 15.12
CA ASN A 107 -0.37 9.06 15.65
C ASN A 107 -1.83 8.98 15.15
N THR A 108 -2.25 7.92 14.43
CA THR A 108 -3.66 7.80 13.96
C THR A 108 -4.47 6.74 14.71
N TYR A 109 -3.81 5.87 15.48
CA TYR A 109 -4.47 4.85 16.30
C TYR A 109 -5.20 5.49 17.48
N ASP A 110 -6.48 5.16 17.64
CA ASP A 110 -7.30 5.66 18.74
C ASP A 110 -7.00 4.98 20.09
N THR A 111 -7.48 5.59 21.17
CA THR A 111 -7.27 5.09 22.54
C THR A 111 -7.72 3.63 22.71
N ARG A 112 -8.77 3.20 21.99
CA ARG A 112 -9.30 1.85 22.10
C ARG A 112 -8.32 0.84 21.51
N SER A 113 -7.77 1.10 20.33
CA SER A 113 -6.72 0.28 19.72
C SER A 113 -5.53 0.14 20.68
N TRP A 114 -5.10 1.22 21.31
CA TRP A 114 -4.02 1.18 22.30
C TRP A 114 -4.34 0.31 23.52
N GLN A 115 -5.56 0.41 24.06
CA GLN A 115 -6.02 -0.34 25.25
C GLN A 115 -6.10 -1.84 25.00
N VAL A 116 -6.52 -2.27 23.81
CA VAL A 116 -6.51 -3.69 23.44
C VAL A 116 -5.12 -4.17 23.00
N GLY A 117 -4.12 -3.30 22.98
CA GLY A 117 -2.73 -3.68 22.75
C GLY A 117 -2.27 -3.61 21.28
N GLU A 118 -3.09 -3.08 20.37
CA GLU A 118 -2.72 -2.84 18.98
C GLU A 118 -1.66 -1.74 18.88
N ARG A 119 -0.73 -1.86 17.92
CA ARG A 119 0.35 -0.89 17.71
C ARG A 119 0.60 -0.67 16.23
N THR A 120 0.91 0.57 15.87
CA THR A 120 1.42 0.94 14.55
C THR A 120 2.75 0.22 14.30
N GLY A 121 2.98 -0.24 13.07
CA GLY A 121 4.18 -1.02 12.74
C GLY A 121 4.26 -2.41 13.38
N ALA A 122 3.14 -2.95 13.86
CA ALA A 122 3.07 -4.32 14.37
C ALA A 122 1.85 -5.04 13.77
N PHE A 123 1.94 -6.37 13.64
CA PHE A 123 0.80 -7.19 13.23
C PHE A 123 -0.37 -7.07 14.21
N LYS A 124 -1.58 -7.25 13.68
CA LYS A 124 -2.81 -7.26 14.48
C LYS A 124 -2.75 -8.33 15.56
N LYS A 125 -3.32 -8.04 16.73
CA LYS A 125 -3.47 -9.02 17.82
C LYS A 125 -4.85 -9.64 17.86
N HIS A 126 -5.82 -9.00 17.22
CA HIS A 126 -7.21 -9.42 17.20
C HIS A 126 -7.69 -9.61 15.77
N ASP A 127 -8.79 -10.35 15.61
CA ASP A 127 -9.42 -10.49 14.31
C ASP A 127 -10.27 -9.25 14.00
N TYR A 128 -9.99 -8.64 12.85
CA TYR A 128 -10.67 -7.46 12.34
C TYR A 128 -11.34 -7.85 11.03
N VAL A 129 -12.63 -8.20 11.13
CA VAL A 129 -13.46 -8.57 9.97
C VAL A 129 -14.00 -7.28 9.34
N THR A 130 -13.37 -6.81 8.27
CA THR A 130 -13.78 -5.60 7.53
C THR A 130 -14.94 -5.91 6.57
N GLY A 131 -16.11 -6.17 7.12
CA GLY A 131 -17.35 -6.36 6.35
C GLY A 131 -17.76 -7.82 6.15
N ARG A 132 -19.01 -8.02 5.73
CA ARG A 132 -19.76 -9.29 5.78
C ARG A 132 -19.11 -10.50 5.07
N TYR A 133 -18.06 -10.27 4.29
CA TYR A 133 -17.40 -11.28 3.44
C TYR A 133 -15.87 -11.16 3.39
N GLU A 134 -15.26 -10.25 4.15
CA GLU A 134 -13.80 -10.10 4.18
C GLU A 134 -13.23 -10.98 5.30
N VAL A 135 -12.38 -11.93 4.90
CA VAL A 135 -11.71 -12.86 5.81
C VAL A 135 -10.25 -12.46 5.79
N GLY A 136 -9.80 -11.79 6.86
CA GLY A 136 -8.38 -11.65 7.14
C GLY A 136 -7.82 -12.96 7.68
N SER A 137 -6.51 -13.15 7.62
CA SER A 137 -5.87 -14.31 8.25
C SER A 137 -5.94 -14.19 9.77
N PRO A 138 -6.07 -15.30 10.52
CA PRO A 138 -5.96 -15.28 11.97
C PRO A 138 -4.65 -14.61 12.41
N PRO A 139 -4.63 -13.83 13.52
CA PRO A 139 -3.42 -13.15 13.99
C PRO A 139 -2.17 -14.04 14.05
N GLU A 140 -2.32 -15.29 14.50
CA GLU A 140 -1.26 -16.29 14.62
C GLU A 140 -0.69 -16.76 13.27
N ASP A 141 -1.43 -16.59 12.17
CA ASP A 141 -1.04 -17.00 10.83
C ASP A 141 -0.49 -15.85 9.99
N VAL A 142 -0.73 -14.58 10.39
CA VAL A 142 -0.39 -13.37 9.60
C VAL A 142 1.07 -13.35 9.20
N GLU A 143 1.98 -13.52 10.16
CA GLU A 143 3.42 -13.43 9.91
C GLU A 143 3.86 -14.48 8.89
N ARG A 144 3.48 -15.74 9.12
CA ARG A 144 3.80 -16.86 8.23
C ARG A 144 3.27 -16.63 6.82
N GLU A 145 2.02 -16.18 6.69
CA GLU A 145 1.40 -15.94 5.39
C GLU A 145 2.01 -14.73 4.66
N LEU A 146 2.39 -13.67 5.36
CA LEU A 146 3.08 -12.52 4.77
C LEU A 146 4.48 -12.89 4.28
N VAL A 147 5.27 -13.61 5.08
CA VAL A 147 6.60 -14.10 4.67
C VAL A 147 6.50 -15.00 3.44
N ALA A 148 5.51 -15.91 3.41
CA ALA A 148 5.26 -16.75 2.25
C ALA A 148 4.89 -15.93 1.01
N LEU A 149 4.06 -14.89 1.14
CA LEU A 149 3.72 -13.99 0.05
C LEU A 149 4.95 -13.25 -0.50
N LEU A 150 5.78 -12.69 0.38
CA LEU A 150 7.01 -11.98 -0.01
C LEU A 150 7.97 -12.91 -0.78
N GLU A 151 8.08 -14.16 -0.33
CA GLU A 151 8.88 -15.16 -1.03
C GLU A 151 8.28 -15.52 -2.41
N GLU A 152 6.96 -15.71 -2.51
CA GLU A 152 6.28 -15.98 -3.79
C GLU A 152 6.59 -14.90 -4.84
N ILE A 153 6.49 -13.62 -4.47
CA ILE A 153 6.71 -12.52 -5.42
C ILE A 153 8.19 -12.33 -5.77
N ARG A 154 9.10 -12.60 -4.82
CA ARG A 154 10.55 -12.60 -5.06
C ARG A 154 10.93 -13.65 -6.09
N GLN A 155 10.34 -14.85 -5.99
CA GLN A 155 10.57 -15.93 -6.96
C GLN A 155 10.01 -15.62 -8.35
N VAL A 156 8.92 -14.85 -8.46
CA VAL A 156 8.41 -14.38 -9.76
C VAL A 156 9.36 -13.36 -10.38
N ALA A 157 9.81 -12.38 -9.59
CA ALA A 157 10.75 -11.36 -10.02
C ALA A 157 12.07 -11.92 -10.55
N LEU A 158 12.58 -13.00 -9.95
CA LEU A 158 13.83 -13.65 -10.37
C LEU A 158 13.72 -14.38 -11.72
N ARG A 159 12.51 -14.69 -12.21
CA ARG A 159 12.33 -15.51 -13.42
C ARG A 159 12.30 -14.68 -14.69
N THR A 160 11.41 -13.69 -14.78
CA THR A 160 11.27 -12.83 -15.97
C THR A 160 10.68 -11.47 -15.59
N ASN A 161 11.05 -10.41 -16.33
CA ASN A 161 10.50 -9.07 -16.11
C ASN A 161 9.05 -8.93 -16.62
N ASP A 162 8.60 -9.83 -17.51
CA ASP A 162 7.28 -9.79 -18.14
C ASP A 162 6.11 -10.01 -17.15
N HIS A 163 6.40 -10.47 -15.93
CA HIS A 163 5.40 -10.80 -14.92
C HIS A 163 5.36 -9.83 -13.74
N ILE A 164 6.19 -8.79 -13.72
CA ILE A 164 6.27 -7.86 -12.57
C ILE A 164 4.94 -7.16 -12.29
N PHE A 165 4.26 -6.66 -13.31
CA PHE A 165 2.95 -6.00 -13.12
C PHE A 165 1.91 -6.95 -12.52
N THR A 166 1.84 -8.18 -13.05
CA THR A 166 0.93 -9.21 -12.55
C THR A 166 1.30 -9.64 -11.14
N ALA A 167 2.60 -9.72 -10.82
CA ALA A 167 3.10 -10.02 -9.49
C ALA A 167 2.75 -8.90 -8.49
N ALA A 168 2.84 -7.63 -8.89
CA ALA A 168 2.44 -6.48 -8.07
C ALA A 168 0.93 -6.51 -7.76
N ALA A 169 0.11 -6.78 -8.78
CA ALA A 169 -1.33 -6.93 -8.60
C ALA A 169 -1.67 -8.12 -7.70
N TYR A 170 -0.96 -9.24 -7.85
CA TYR A 170 -1.10 -10.42 -7.00
C TYR A 170 -0.64 -10.17 -5.56
N PHE A 171 0.45 -9.43 -5.37
CA PHE A 171 0.96 -9.00 -4.07
C PHE A 171 -0.10 -8.21 -3.32
N HIS A 172 -0.56 -7.10 -3.91
CA HIS A 172 -1.63 -6.28 -3.34
C HIS A 172 -2.83 -7.17 -3.01
N ALA A 173 -3.08 -8.17 -3.85
CA ALA A 173 -4.22 -9.05 -3.66
C ALA A 173 -4.18 -9.99 -2.49
N LYS A 174 -3.04 -10.64 -2.31
CA LYS A 174 -2.84 -11.50 -1.17
C LYS A 174 -2.64 -10.68 0.09
N PHE A 175 -2.00 -9.52 0.01
CA PHE A 175 -1.80 -8.63 1.14
C PHE A 175 -3.13 -8.17 1.76
N GLU A 176 -4.06 -7.67 0.94
CA GLU A 176 -5.41 -7.29 1.41
C GLU A 176 -6.18 -8.49 1.98
N ASN A 177 -5.96 -9.69 1.45
CA ASN A 177 -6.58 -10.91 1.96
C ASN A 177 -5.97 -11.41 3.28
N ILE A 178 -4.66 -11.23 3.48
CA ILE A 178 -4.00 -11.54 4.75
C ILE A 178 -4.48 -10.53 5.81
N HIS A 179 -4.62 -9.26 5.43
CA HIS A 179 -5.05 -8.17 6.28
C HIS A 179 -4.22 -8.11 7.58
N PRO A 180 -2.90 -7.86 7.48
CA PRO A 180 -1.95 -8.07 8.57
C PRO A 180 -2.08 -7.11 9.76
N PHE A 181 -2.72 -5.95 9.56
CA PHE A 181 -2.80 -4.87 10.54
C PHE A 181 -4.22 -4.62 11.03
N SER A 182 -4.36 -3.92 12.16
CA SER A 182 -5.66 -3.51 12.72
C SER A 182 -6.29 -2.32 11.97
N ASP A 183 -5.47 -1.48 11.35
CA ASP A 183 -5.85 -0.38 10.45
C ASP A 183 -4.71 -0.18 9.42
N GLY A 184 -4.95 0.59 8.36
CA GLY A 184 -3.90 0.99 7.43
C GLY A 184 -3.56 -0.03 6.34
N ASN A 185 -4.19 -1.20 6.31
CA ASN A 185 -3.92 -2.27 5.34
C ASN A 185 -3.95 -1.77 3.89
N GLY A 186 -5.06 -1.15 3.45
CA GLY A 186 -5.18 -0.63 2.09
C GLY A 186 -4.07 0.35 1.70
N ARG A 187 -3.74 1.30 2.58
CA ARG A 187 -2.69 2.30 2.34
C ARG A 187 -1.31 1.64 2.24
N THR A 188 -1.00 0.73 3.17
CA THR A 188 0.27 0.00 3.20
C THR A 188 0.41 -0.91 1.98
N GLY A 189 -0.64 -1.66 1.64
CA GLY A 189 -0.65 -2.58 0.49
C GLY A 189 -0.40 -1.85 -0.82
N ARG A 190 -1.07 -0.71 -1.04
CA ARG A 190 -0.85 0.13 -2.24
C ARG A 190 0.56 0.70 -2.32
N LEU A 191 1.10 1.21 -1.20
CA LEU A 191 2.45 1.78 -1.19
C LEU A 191 3.52 0.70 -1.36
N ALA A 192 3.38 -0.45 -0.70
CA ALA A 192 4.29 -1.59 -0.85
C ALA A 192 4.26 -2.17 -2.27
N MET A 193 3.08 -2.26 -2.89
CA MET A 193 2.93 -2.63 -4.30
C MET A 193 3.68 -1.66 -5.22
N ASN A 194 3.56 -0.35 -4.99
CA ASN A 194 4.28 0.65 -5.77
C ASN A 194 5.79 0.59 -5.52
N TYR A 195 6.23 0.35 -4.29
CA TYR A 195 7.65 0.13 -4.02
C TYR A 195 8.18 -1.08 -4.79
N PHE A 196 7.46 -2.21 -4.79
CA PHE A 196 7.83 -3.37 -5.59
C PHE A 196 7.94 -3.05 -7.09
N LEU A 197 7.03 -2.26 -7.66
CA LEU A 197 7.13 -1.81 -9.06
C LEU A 197 8.40 -0.98 -9.30
N LEU A 198 8.67 -0.01 -8.42
CA LEU A 198 9.85 0.86 -8.52
C LEU A 198 11.15 0.05 -8.48
N GLN A 199 11.26 -0.94 -7.58
CA GLN A 199 12.44 -1.80 -7.48
C GLN A 199 12.74 -2.59 -8.75
N HIS A 200 11.74 -2.84 -9.59
CA HIS A 200 11.87 -3.59 -10.83
C HIS A 200 11.88 -2.69 -12.06
N ASN A 201 12.07 -1.37 -11.89
CA ASN A 201 12.06 -0.39 -12.97
C ASN A 201 10.72 -0.36 -13.74
N HIS A 202 9.62 -0.45 -12.98
CA HIS A 202 8.26 -0.23 -13.45
C HIS A 202 7.70 1.08 -12.88
N PRO A 203 6.84 1.78 -13.64
CA PRO A 203 6.16 2.97 -13.16
C PRO A 203 5.18 2.59 -12.04
N PRO A 204 5.09 3.39 -10.95
CA PRO A 204 4.11 3.16 -9.91
C PRO A 204 2.70 3.54 -10.40
N ILE A 205 1.67 3.00 -9.75
CA ILE A 205 0.27 3.19 -10.14
C ILE A 205 -0.57 3.91 -9.09
N VAL A 206 -1.45 4.79 -9.57
CA VAL A 206 -2.51 5.41 -8.75
C VAL A 206 -3.80 4.66 -8.98
N ILE A 207 -4.38 4.19 -7.88
CA ILE A 207 -5.73 3.67 -7.86
C ILE A 207 -6.64 4.83 -7.46
N HIS A 208 -7.49 5.27 -8.39
CA HIS A 208 -8.39 6.39 -8.19
C HIS A 208 -9.53 6.02 -7.24
N GLU A 209 -10.04 7.00 -6.49
CA GLU A 209 -11.03 6.73 -5.41
C GLU A 209 -12.39 6.35 -6.00
N GLU A 210 -12.69 6.91 -7.18
CA GLU A 210 -13.86 6.65 -7.98
C GLU A 210 -13.97 5.16 -8.35
N ASP A 211 -12.84 4.44 -8.42
CA ASP A 211 -12.76 3.01 -8.73
C ASP A 211 -12.97 2.10 -7.52
N LYS A 212 -13.21 2.64 -6.31
CA LYS A 212 -13.38 1.85 -5.06
C LYS A 212 -14.40 0.72 -5.19
N THR A 213 -15.52 0.97 -5.88
CA THR A 213 -16.56 -0.05 -6.09
C THR A 213 -16.16 -1.13 -7.10
N SER A 214 -15.44 -0.74 -8.16
CA SER A 214 -14.88 -1.64 -9.18
C SER A 214 -13.85 -2.58 -8.57
N ILE A 215 -12.99 -2.06 -7.70
CA ILE A 215 -12.04 -2.82 -6.89
C ILE A 215 -12.82 -3.79 -6.01
N ILE A 216 -13.60 -3.37 -5.03
CA ILE A 216 -14.29 -4.30 -4.12
C ILE A 216 -15.08 -5.41 -4.87
N SER A 217 -15.70 -5.11 -6.00
CA SER A 217 -16.42 -6.10 -6.83
C SER A 217 -15.51 -7.11 -7.54
N ARG A 218 -14.34 -6.70 -8.06
CA ARG A 218 -13.39 -7.55 -8.79
C ARG A 218 -12.61 -8.51 -7.89
N TRP A 219 -12.60 -8.22 -6.59
CA TRP A 219 -11.90 -8.96 -5.55
C TRP A 219 -12.75 -10.12 -5.00
N LYS A 220 -14.07 -9.96 -4.97
CA LYS A 220 -15.04 -10.98 -4.51
C LYS A 220 -14.87 -12.37 -5.14
N PRO A 221 -14.64 -12.53 -6.46
CA PRO A 221 -14.50 -13.85 -7.07
C PRO A 221 -13.20 -14.58 -6.70
N LEU A 222 -12.10 -13.83 -6.48
CA LEU A 222 -10.79 -14.38 -6.11
C LEU A 222 -10.80 -14.92 -4.68
N ILE A 223 -11.47 -14.19 -3.76
CA ILE A 223 -11.70 -14.61 -2.37
C ILE A 223 -12.55 -15.89 -2.31
N ARG A 224 -13.60 -15.99 -3.14
CA ARG A 224 -14.55 -17.12 -3.16
C ARG A 224 -13.93 -18.45 -3.61
N LYS A 225 -12.94 -18.44 -4.51
CA LYS A 225 -12.29 -19.68 -5.01
C LYS A 225 -11.38 -20.37 -3.98
N LYS A 226 -10.85 -19.65 -2.98
CA LYS A 226 -9.97 -20.22 -1.94
C LYS A 226 -10.78 -20.92 -0.83
N ASN A 227 -11.97 -20.41 -0.51
CA ASN A 227 -12.87 -21.02 0.50
C ASN A 227 -13.38 -22.41 0.08
N LEU A 228 -13.62 -22.65 -1.21
CA LEU A 228 -14.00 -23.98 -1.74
C LEU A 228 -12.86 -25.00 -1.67
N ARG A 229 -11.60 -24.56 -1.60
CA ARG A 229 -10.43 -25.46 -1.46
C ARG A 229 -10.12 -25.81 -0.01
N ARG A 230 -10.48 -24.95 0.96
CA ARG A 230 -10.36 -25.24 2.40
C ARG A 230 -11.53 -26.07 2.95
N SER A 231 -12.69 -26.08 2.29
CA SER A 231 -13.86 -26.89 2.70
C SER A 231 -13.82 -28.35 2.22
N ASN A 232 -12.92 -28.71 1.31
CA ASN A 232 -12.83 -30.06 0.72
C ASN A 232 -11.67 -30.90 1.29
N SER A 233 -11.11 -30.49 2.43
CA SER A 233 -10.06 -31.20 3.16
C SER A 233 -10.55 -31.75 4.50
N PHE A 234 -11.73 -32.39 4.48
CA PHE A 234 -12.21 -33.33 5.48
C PHE A 234 -12.68 -34.62 4.78
#